data_AF-A0A6L8A628-F1
#
_entry.id   AF-A0A6L8A628-F1
#
_cell.length_a   1.000
_cell.length_b   1.000
_cell.length_c   1.000
_cell.angle_alpha   90.00
_cell.angle_beta   90.00
_cell.angle_gamma   90.00
#
_symmetry.space_group_name_H-M   'P 1'
#
loop_
_entity.id
_entity.type
_entity.pdbx_description
1 polymer ?
#
loop_
_entity_poly.entity_id
_entity_poly.type
_entity_poly.pdbx_seq_one_letter_code
_entity_poly.pdbx_strand_id
1 'polypeptide(L)'
;MLDNSLRLCNSLLASDSPSLLDVLVEIGQGTLLLTYANNPTESAEPGDLVWVPVRQRLHAGLVTAERPEPPAGMPREQLQTVKNLILKGAFSRVWHQMIGWCAEQTHTSLLQVLRTALPPGVLGQRAGNHNPRKGRRQLWVQRQPHPSARQSARLDVTERQQHLLQCLDRHGPRGCWLKDLLQDSGCSRGPVDNLARAGLLTLESRHDQAPARPQP
;
A
#
# COMPACT_ATOMS: atom_id res chain seq x y z
N MET A 1 -32.06 -47.47 -32.02
CA MET A 1 -31.31 -46.46 -32.79
C MET A 1 -31.37 -45.18 -31.98
N LEU A 2 -30.62 -45.11 -30.87
CA LEU A 2 -29.25 -44.55 -30.75
C LEU A 2 -29.21 -43.07 -31.15
N ASP A 3 -28.79 -42.10 -30.37
CA ASP A 3 -28.54 -41.94 -28.93
C ASP A 3 -28.32 -40.42 -28.80
N ASN A 4 -29.18 -39.68 -28.11
CA ASN A 4 -29.04 -38.22 -27.97
C ASN A 4 -29.18 -37.84 -26.49
N SER A 5 -28.36 -38.47 -25.66
CA SER A 5 -28.36 -38.30 -24.21
C SER A 5 -27.01 -38.66 -23.58
N LEU A 6 -25.98 -37.93 -23.98
CA LEU A 6 -24.79 -37.72 -23.16
C LEU A 6 -24.75 -36.25 -22.76
N ARG A 7 -25.65 -35.88 -21.85
CA ARG A 7 -25.30 -35.62 -20.44
C ARG A 7 -24.13 -34.64 -20.32
N LEU A 8 -24.53 -33.38 -20.31
CA LEU A 8 -23.98 -32.23 -19.60
C LEU A 8 -23.68 -32.53 -18.11
N CYS A 9 -22.86 -33.52 -17.81
CA CYS A 9 -22.52 -33.92 -16.46
C CYS A 9 -21.03 -34.23 -16.36
N ASN A 10 -20.17 -33.23 -16.57
CA ASN A 10 -18.79 -33.31 -16.10
C ASN A 10 -18.29 -32.04 -15.39
N SER A 11 -19.21 -31.17 -14.93
CA SER A 11 -18.89 -29.91 -14.23
C SER A 11 -19.24 -29.91 -12.74
N LEU A 12 -19.40 -31.09 -12.12
CA LEU A 12 -19.74 -31.24 -10.69
C LEU A 12 -18.77 -32.15 -9.93
N LEU A 13 -17.56 -32.32 -10.45
CA LEU A 13 -16.40 -32.53 -9.59
C LEU A 13 -15.67 -31.20 -9.56
N ALA A 14 -16.21 -30.28 -8.75
CA ALA A 14 -15.37 -29.22 -8.20
C ALA A 14 -14.22 -29.94 -7.50
N SER A 15 -13.07 -30.01 -8.17
CA SER A 15 -11.82 -30.35 -7.53
C SER A 15 -11.64 -29.35 -6.40
N ASP A 16 -12.04 -29.71 -5.18
CA ASP A 16 -12.05 -28.86 -3.98
C ASP A 16 -10.62 -28.56 -3.48
N SER A 17 -9.64 -28.72 -4.37
CA SER A 17 -8.25 -28.39 -4.15
C SER A 17 -8.05 -26.95 -4.58
N PRO A 18 -7.55 -26.07 -3.70
CA PRO A 18 -7.27 -24.69 -4.06
C PRO A 18 -6.33 -24.65 -5.28
N SER A 19 -6.65 -23.79 -6.24
CA SER A 19 -5.76 -23.54 -7.38
C SER A 19 -4.39 -23.09 -6.88
N LEU A 20 -3.32 -23.36 -7.63
CA LEU A 20 -2.00 -22.89 -7.24
C LEU A 20 -1.71 -21.59 -7.97
N LEU A 21 -0.96 -20.71 -7.31
CA LEU A 21 -0.61 -19.40 -7.80
C LEU A 21 0.90 -19.25 -7.78
N ASP A 22 1.47 -18.85 -8.91
CA ASP A 22 2.84 -18.35 -8.95
C ASP A 22 2.82 -16.87 -8.57
N VAL A 23 3.56 -16.55 -7.50
CA VAL A 23 3.59 -15.21 -6.92
C VAL A 23 5.01 -14.69 -6.94
N LEU A 24 5.20 -13.54 -7.59
CA LEU A 24 6.47 -12.83 -7.61
C LEU A 24 6.60 -11.96 -6.36
N VAL A 25 7.65 -12.17 -5.59
CA VAL A 25 7.89 -11.51 -4.30
C VAL A 25 9.27 -10.87 -4.26
N GLU A 26 9.37 -9.66 -3.71
CA GLU A 26 10.63 -8.97 -3.51
C GLU A 26 11.17 -9.18 -2.08
N ILE A 27 12.42 -9.62 -1.97
CA ILE A 27 13.10 -9.91 -0.71
C ILE A 27 14.50 -9.30 -0.73
N GLY A 28 14.67 -8.20 -0.01
CA GLY A 28 15.95 -7.50 0.05
C GLY A 28 16.28 -6.85 -1.28
N GLN A 29 17.33 -7.33 -1.96
CA GLN A 29 17.75 -6.85 -3.29
C GLN A 29 17.32 -7.81 -4.42
N GLY A 30 16.64 -8.92 -4.09
CA GLY A 30 16.26 -9.95 -5.03
C GLY A 30 14.76 -10.09 -5.21
N THR A 31 14.35 -10.66 -6.34
CA THR A 31 12.96 -11.03 -6.62
C THR A 31 12.89 -12.54 -6.83
N LEU A 32 11.94 -13.20 -6.17
CA LEU A 32 11.74 -14.65 -6.25
C LEU A 32 10.33 -14.95 -6.75
N LEU A 33 10.21 -15.95 -7.61
CA LEU A 33 8.94 -16.54 -7.98
C LEU A 33 8.67 -17.74 -7.08
N LEU A 34 7.57 -17.72 -6.33
CA LEU A 34 7.22 -18.74 -5.35
C LEU A 34 5.78 -19.21 -5.59
N THR A 35 5.55 -20.51 -5.46
CA THR A 35 4.21 -21.09 -5.63
C THR A 35 3.47 -21.14 -4.29
N TYR A 36 2.22 -20.71 -4.29
CA TYR A 36 1.33 -20.75 -3.13
C TYR A 36 0.00 -21.41 -3.49
N ALA A 37 -0.69 -21.96 -2.49
CA ALA A 37 -2.09 -22.33 -2.63
C ALA A 37 -2.97 -21.07 -2.61
N ASN A 38 -3.97 -21.01 -3.47
CA ASN A 38 -4.95 -19.94 -3.49
C ASN A 38 -5.82 -20.00 -2.23
N ASN A 39 -6.23 -18.84 -1.73
CA ASN A 39 -7.07 -18.78 -0.54
C ASN A 39 -8.54 -19.07 -0.94
N PRO A 40 -9.19 -20.09 -0.35
CA PRO A 40 -10.58 -20.44 -0.69
C PRO A 40 -11.60 -19.37 -0.24
N THR A 41 -11.26 -18.54 0.76
CA THR A 41 -12.13 -17.47 1.28
C THR A 41 -11.96 -16.15 0.53
N GLU A 42 -10.76 -15.88 0.02
CA GLU A 42 -10.44 -14.66 -0.73
C GLU A 42 -9.54 -15.04 -1.92
N SER A 43 -10.14 -15.61 -2.95
CA SER A 43 -9.42 -16.10 -4.13
C SER A 43 -8.71 -14.97 -4.85
N ALA A 44 -7.45 -15.17 -5.23
CA ALA A 44 -6.66 -14.25 -6.02
C ALA A 44 -6.48 -14.75 -7.46
N GLU A 45 -6.36 -13.81 -8.40
CA GLU A 45 -6.21 -14.05 -9.84
C GLU A 45 -4.89 -13.44 -10.36
N PRO A 46 -4.39 -13.88 -11.52
CA PRO A 46 -3.24 -13.23 -12.17
C PRO A 46 -3.45 -11.73 -12.35
N GLY A 47 -2.49 -10.93 -11.89
CA GLY A 47 -2.55 -9.48 -11.86
C GLY A 47 -2.96 -8.88 -10.51
N ASP A 48 -3.39 -9.71 -9.55
CA ASP A 48 -3.69 -9.28 -8.19
C ASP A 48 -2.42 -9.10 -7.35
N LEU A 49 -2.48 -8.13 -6.44
CA LEU A 49 -1.47 -7.95 -5.41
C LEU A 49 -1.93 -8.61 -4.10
N VAL A 50 -1.09 -9.42 -3.49
CA VAL A 50 -1.44 -10.28 -2.35
C VAL A 50 -0.37 -10.25 -1.25
N TRP A 51 -0.76 -10.55 -0.01
CA TRP A 51 0.15 -10.83 1.09
C TRP A 51 0.49 -12.31 1.11
N VAL A 52 1.78 -12.61 0.99
CA VAL A 52 2.30 -13.97 1.06
C VAL A 52 3.35 -14.13 2.15
N PRO A 53 3.33 -15.27 2.87
CA PRO A 53 4.33 -15.57 3.89
C PRO A 53 5.62 -16.04 3.24
N VAL A 54 6.71 -15.32 3.49
CA VAL A 54 8.06 -15.79 3.18
C VAL A 54 8.85 -15.96 4.46
N ARG A 55 9.19 -17.21 4.78
CA ARG A 55 9.83 -17.62 6.03
C ARG A 55 8.98 -17.24 7.26
N GLN A 56 9.32 -16.13 7.93
CA GLN A 56 8.70 -15.67 9.18
C GLN A 56 8.02 -14.29 9.03
N ARG A 57 7.91 -13.78 7.79
CA ARG A 57 7.38 -12.43 7.51
C ARG A 57 6.43 -12.44 6.34
N LEU A 58 5.48 -11.51 6.34
CA LEU A 58 4.58 -11.28 5.23
C LEU A 58 5.17 -10.25 4.26
N HIS A 59 5.12 -10.57 2.97
CA HIS A 59 5.62 -9.77 1.87
C HIS A 59 4.52 -9.52 0.85
N ALA A 60 4.55 -8.35 0.22
CA ALA A 60 3.69 -8.08 -0.92
C ALA A 60 4.17 -8.90 -2.11
N GLY A 61 3.25 -9.57 -2.78
CA GLY A 61 3.50 -10.40 -3.95
C GLY A 61 2.54 -10.07 -5.07
N LEU A 62 3.01 -10.19 -6.31
CA LEU A 62 2.18 -10.11 -7.50
C LEU A 62 1.87 -11.51 -7.99
N VAL A 63 0.59 -11.85 -8.11
CA VAL A 63 0.17 -13.10 -8.75
C VAL A 63 0.45 -13.00 -10.24
N THR A 64 1.35 -13.84 -10.75
CA THR A 64 1.75 -13.80 -12.16
C THR A 64 1.00 -14.79 -13.02
N ALA A 65 0.65 -15.96 -12.46
CA ALA A 65 -0.04 -17.02 -13.19
C ALA A 65 -0.74 -17.98 -12.22
N GLU A 66 -1.80 -18.62 -12.71
CA GLU A 66 -2.35 -19.81 -12.10
C GLU A 66 -1.58 -21.04 -12.58
N ARG A 67 -1.28 -21.93 -11.66
CA ARG A 67 -0.51 -23.15 -11.88
C ARG A 67 -1.42 -24.37 -11.67
N PRO A 68 -1.55 -25.27 -12.65
CA PRO A 68 -2.43 -26.43 -12.53
C PRO A 68 -1.85 -27.50 -11.60
N GLU A 69 -0.52 -27.67 -11.59
CA GLU A 69 0.17 -28.75 -10.86
C GLU A 69 1.27 -28.23 -9.95
N PRO A 70 1.46 -28.83 -8.76
CA PRO A 70 2.50 -28.39 -7.84
C PRO A 70 3.90 -28.61 -8.42
N PRO A 71 4.90 -27.81 -8.01
CA PRO A 71 6.27 -27.99 -8.46
C PRO A 71 6.84 -29.35 -8.03
N ALA A 72 7.71 -29.92 -8.88
CA ALA A 72 8.29 -31.25 -8.66
C ALA A 72 8.97 -31.36 -7.30
N GLY A 73 8.59 -32.38 -6.51
CA GLY A 73 9.14 -32.63 -5.18
C GLY A 73 8.50 -31.84 -4.04
N MET A 74 7.47 -31.03 -4.30
CA MET A 74 6.73 -30.30 -3.27
C MET A 74 5.23 -30.63 -3.36
N PRO A 75 4.68 -31.47 -2.46
CA PRO A 75 3.26 -31.80 -2.47
C PRO A 75 2.40 -30.58 -2.05
N ARG A 76 1.14 -30.55 -2.47
CA ARG A 76 0.26 -29.37 -2.28
C ARG A 76 0.07 -29.00 -0.81
N GLU A 77 0.14 -29.97 0.09
CA GLU A 77 -0.06 -29.80 1.54
C GLU A 77 1.10 -29.06 2.21
N GLN A 78 2.29 -29.04 1.58
CA GLN A 78 3.45 -28.28 2.04
C GLN A 78 3.48 -26.86 1.49
N LEU A 79 2.63 -26.54 0.51
CA LEU A 79 2.54 -25.19 -0.04
C LEU A 79 1.83 -24.29 0.95
N GLN A 80 2.44 -23.14 1.20
CA GLN A 80 1.80 -22.12 2.00
C GLN A 80 0.64 -21.50 1.21
N THR A 81 -0.41 -21.12 1.92
CA THR A 81 -1.56 -20.41 1.33
C THR A 81 -1.30 -18.91 1.28
N VAL A 82 -1.77 -18.26 0.23
CA VAL A 82 -1.89 -16.79 0.18
C VAL A 82 -2.73 -16.32 1.37
N LYS A 83 -2.30 -15.26 2.07
CA LYS A 83 -2.99 -14.81 3.28
C LYS A 83 -4.17 -13.93 2.94
N ASN A 84 -3.90 -12.76 2.35
CA ASN A 84 -4.90 -11.74 2.11
C ASN A 84 -4.64 -11.07 0.77
N LEU A 85 -5.69 -10.61 0.13
CA LEU A 85 -5.60 -9.77 -1.04
C LEU A 85 -5.32 -8.31 -0.65
N ILE A 86 -4.38 -7.67 -1.35
CA ILE A 86 -4.05 -6.25 -1.15
C ILE A 86 -4.86 -5.41 -2.12
N LEU A 87 -4.83 -5.77 -3.40
CA LEU A 87 -5.49 -5.03 -4.48
C LEU A 87 -5.87 -5.98 -5.61
N LYS A 88 -7.15 -5.97 -5.99
CA LYS A 88 -7.67 -6.68 -7.15
C LYS A 88 -7.26 -5.98 -8.44
N GLY A 89 -6.81 -6.73 -9.43
CA GLY A 89 -6.50 -6.25 -10.77
C GLY A 89 -5.48 -5.13 -10.79
N ALA A 90 -4.49 -5.17 -9.88
CA ALA A 90 -3.41 -4.18 -9.84
C ALA A 90 -2.71 -4.07 -11.20
N PHE A 91 -2.63 -5.18 -11.92
CA PHE A 91 -2.12 -5.27 -13.28
C PHE A 91 -3.15 -5.93 -14.19
N SER A 92 -3.53 -5.22 -15.26
CA SER A 92 -4.53 -5.72 -16.21
C SER A 92 -3.94 -6.80 -17.12
N ARG A 93 -4.82 -7.62 -17.72
CA ARG A 93 -4.43 -8.61 -18.73
C ARG A 93 -3.67 -8.00 -19.91
N VAL A 94 -4.06 -6.80 -20.35
CA VAL A 94 -3.39 -6.07 -21.44
C VAL A 94 -1.96 -5.71 -21.04
N TRP A 95 -1.75 -5.26 -19.80
CA TRP A 95 -0.41 -4.97 -19.31
C TRP A 95 0.45 -6.24 -19.24
N HIS A 96 -0.08 -7.36 -18.75
CA HIS A 96 0.63 -8.64 -18.75
C HIS A 96 1.04 -9.11 -20.15
N GLN A 97 0.16 -8.96 -21.15
CA GLN A 97 0.47 -9.27 -22.55
C GLN A 97 1.60 -8.39 -23.10
N MET A 98 1.59 -7.09 -22.79
CA MET A 98 2.64 -6.18 -23.19
C MET A 98 3.99 -6.57 -22.58
N ILE A 99 4.02 -6.96 -21.31
CA ILE A 99 5.25 -7.45 -20.65
C ILE A 99 5.74 -8.75 -21.28
N GLY A 100 4.84 -9.68 -21.60
CA GLY A 100 5.16 -10.90 -22.33
C GLY A 100 5.80 -10.62 -23.69
N TRP A 101 5.18 -9.74 -24.47
CA TRP A 101 5.71 -9.30 -25.75
C TRP A 101 7.09 -8.65 -25.61
N CYS A 102 7.29 -7.76 -24.64
CA CYS A 102 8.60 -7.15 -24.37
C CYS A 102 9.67 -8.20 -24.03
N ALA A 103 9.34 -9.22 -23.24
CA ALA A 103 10.28 -10.30 -22.90
C ALA A 103 10.72 -11.10 -24.14
N GLU A 104 9.77 -11.43 -25.01
CA GLU A 104 10.04 -12.12 -26.27
C GLU A 104 10.91 -11.26 -27.22
N GLN A 105 10.56 -9.99 -27.39
CA GLN A 105 11.27 -9.08 -28.31
C GLN A 105 12.67 -8.69 -27.84
N THR A 106 12.89 -8.68 -26.52
CA THR A 106 14.18 -8.31 -25.93
C THR A 106 15.03 -9.53 -25.57
N HIS A 107 14.59 -10.75 -25.90
CA HIS A 107 15.23 -12.01 -25.51
C HIS A 107 15.61 -12.07 -24.02
N THR A 108 14.80 -11.43 -23.19
CA THR A 108 15.03 -11.28 -21.75
C THR A 108 13.97 -12.06 -21.01
N SER A 109 14.29 -12.66 -19.87
CA SER A 109 13.30 -13.45 -19.14
C SER A 109 12.09 -12.61 -18.71
N LEU A 110 10.89 -13.20 -18.77
CA LEU A 110 9.64 -12.54 -18.36
C LEU A 110 9.75 -11.93 -16.95
N LEU A 111 10.37 -12.67 -16.03
CA LEU A 111 10.61 -12.21 -14.66
C LEU A 111 11.44 -10.93 -14.62
N GLN A 112 12.52 -10.86 -15.43
CA GLN A 112 13.38 -9.69 -15.47
C GLN A 112 12.67 -8.48 -16.08
N VAL A 113 11.90 -8.67 -17.17
CA VAL A 113 11.09 -7.58 -17.74
C VAL A 113 10.02 -7.11 -16.77
N LEU A 114 9.32 -8.03 -16.10
CA LEU A 114 8.34 -7.73 -15.06
C LEU A 114 8.99 -6.91 -13.94
N ARG A 115 10.16 -7.34 -13.44
CA ARG A 115 10.91 -6.63 -12.39
C ARG A 115 11.27 -5.20 -12.81
N THR A 116 11.65 -4.98 -14.06
CA THR A 116 11.99 -3.64 -14.56
C THR A 116 10.79 -2.75 -14.83
N ALA A 117 9.62 -3.33 -15.13
CA ALA A 117 8.40 -2.59 -15.41
C ALA A 117 7.60 -2.22 -14.16
N LEU A 118 7.87 -2.89 -13.03
CA LEU A 118 7.20 -2.64 -11.76
C LEU A 118 7.73 -1.34 -11.10
N PRO A 119 6.85 -0.43 -10.68
CA PRO A 119 7.26 0.75 -9.93
C PRO A 119 7.98 0.35 -8.62
N PRO A 120 9.03 1.09 -8.22
CA PRO A 120 9.73 0.82 -6.97
C PRO A 120 8.75 0.90 -5.80
N GLY A 121 8.80 -0.09 -4.91
CA GLY A 121 7.94 -0.13 -3.72
C GLY A 121 6.54 -0.72 -3.91
N VAL A 122 6.24 -1.33 -5.05
CA VAL A 122 5.02 -2.16 -5.22
C VAL A 122 5.18 -3.52 -4.54
N LEU A 123 6.30 -4.21 -4.77
CA LEU A 123 6.60 -5.53 -4.17
C LEU A 123 7.48 -5.45 -2.90
N GLY A 124 8.27 -4.38 -2.75
CA GLY A 124 9.09 -4.14 -1.56
C GLY A 124 8.30 -3.76 -0.30
N GLN A 125 6.97 -3.68 -0.33
CA GLN A 125 6.18 -3.41 0.87
C GLN A 125 6.22 -4.63 1.78
N ARG A 126 6.86 -4.46 2.95
CA ARG A 126 6.81 -5.45 4.03
C ARG A 126 5.50 -5.24 4.78
N ALA A 127 4.80 -6.32 5.11
CA ALA A 127 3.70 -6.27 6.07
C ALA A 127 4.27 -6.09 7.49
N GLY A 128 4.82 -4.90 7.74
CA GLY A 128 4.91 -4.27 9.04
C GLY A 128 4.11 -2.99 8.90
N ASN A 129 2.88 -2.99 9.43
CA ASN A 129 1.94 -1.86 9.46
C ASN A 129 0.96 -1.70 8.28
N HIS A 130 0.54 -2.80 7.65
CA HIS A 130 -0.68 -2.85 6.83
C HIS A 130 -1.89 -3.31 7.66
N ASN A 131 -2.14 -2.62 8.78
CA ASN A 131 -3.53 -2.38 9.17
C ASN A 131 -4.13 -1.56 8.01
N PRO A 132 -5.32 -1.88 7.45
CA PRO A 132 -6.00 -0.97 6.52
C PRO A 132 -5.85 0.44 7.07
N ARG A 133 -5.22 1.33 6.30
CA ARG A 133 -4.87 2.68 6.75
C ARG A 133 -6.15 3.37 7.23
N LYS A 134 -6.45 3.27 8.52
CA LYS A 134 -7.00 4.39 9.29
C LYS A 134 -6.11 5.56 8.87
N GLY A 135 -6.69 6.54 8.18
CA GLY A 135 -6.00 7.48 7.28
C GLY A 135 -4.62 7.92 7.77
N ARG A 136 -3.65 8.07 6.85
CA ARG A 136 -2.26 8.47 7.16
C ARG A 136 -2.26 9.45 8.35
N ARG A 137 -1.63 9.08 9.46
CA ARG A 137 -1.48 9.95 10.62
C ARG A 137 -0.73 11.20 10.17
N GLN A 138 -1.47 12.29 9.99
CA GLN A 138 -0.93 13.59 9.66
C GLN A 138 -0.86 14.41 10.94
N LEU A 139 0.08 15.34 10.99
CA LEU A 139 0.19 16.28 12.10
C LEU A 139 -0.76 17.44 11.82
N TRP A 140 -1.76 17.60 12.67
CA TRP A 140 -2.59 18.79 12.71
C TRP A 140 -1.88 19.82 13.58
N VAL A 141 -1.65 21.00 13.02
CA VAL A 141 -1.03 22.13 13.69
C VAL A 141 -2.16 23.08 14.07
N GLN A 142 -2.30 23.33 15.37
CA GLN A 142 -3.24 24.33 15.87
C GLN A 142 -2.50 25.33 16.73
N ARG A 143 -2.81 26.61 16.56
CA ARG A 143 -2.31 27.68 17.42
C ARG A 143 -2.98 27.56 18.77
N GLN A 144 -2.20 27.51 19.85
CA GLN A 144 -2.80 27.59 21.18
C GLN A 144 -3.23 29.04 21.45
N PRO A 145 -4.47 29.26 21.95
CA PRO A 145 -4.86 30.56 22.48
C PRO A 145 -3.99 30.84 23.70
N HIS A 146 -3.15 31.87 23.57
CA HIS A 146 -2.03 32.13 24.47
C HIS A 146 -2.47 32.27 25.94
N PRO A 147 -1.94 31.48 26.89
CA PRO A 147 -2.08 31.78 28.30
C PRO A 147 -1.18 32.97 28.64
N SER A 148 -1.81 34.13 28.82
CA SER A 148 -1.21 35.35 29.39
C SER A 148 -0.14 36.03 28.52
N ALA A 149 -0.48 37.22 28.02
CA ALA A 149 0.34 38.17 27.26
C ALA A 149 1.74 38.53 27.87
N ARG A 150 2.12 37.93 29.00
CA ARG A 150 3.41 38.14 29.68
C ARG A 150 4.54 37.23 29.20
N GLN A 151 4.25 36.12 28.50
CA GLN A 151 5.27 35.22 27.95
C GLN A 151 5.60 35.48 26.47
N SER A 152 4.68 36.07 25.70
CA SER A 152 4.91 36.43 24.29
C SER A 152 6.03 37.46 24.11
N ALA A 153 6.30 38.28 25.14
CA ALA A 153 7.33 39.32 25.10
C ALA A 153 8.76 38.79 25.37
N ARG A 154 8.95 37.50 25.70
CA ARG A 154 10.27 36.92 26.01
C ARG A 154 10.79 35.93 24.98
N LEU A 155 10.01 35.58 23.97
CA LEU A 155 10.49 34.78 22.86
C LEU A 155 10.83 35.75 21.73
N ASP A 156 12.13 35.94 21.47
CA ASP A 156 12.60 36.57 20.25
C ASP A 156 12.24 35.66 19.08
N VAL A 157 10.98 35.76 18.63
CA VAL A 157 10.46 34.99 17.51
C VAL A 157 11.17 35.50 16.26
N THR A 158 12.00 34.65 15.67
CA THR A 158 12.72 34.96 14.42
C THR A 158 11.74 35.30 13.29
N GLU A 159 12.15 36.11 12.31
CA GLU A 159 11.29 36.50 11.18
C GLU A 159 10.62 35.29 10.49
N ARG A 160 11.34 34.17 10.38
CA ARG A 160 10.79 32.91 9.82
C ARG A 160 9.69 32.29 10.68
N GLN A 161 9.82 32.34 12.00
CA GLN A 161 8.78 31.84 12.91
C GLN A 161 7.57 32.79 12.92
N GLN A 162 7.79 34.10 12.82
CA GLN A 162 6.70 35.08 12.69
C GLN A 162 5.92 34.87 11.40
N HIS A 163 6.62 34.65 10.28
CA HIS A 163 6.01 34.32 9.00
C HIS A 163 5.15 33.05 9.08
N LEU A 164 5.65 32.00 9.74
CA LEU A 164 4.92 30.75 9.94
C LEU A 164 3.64 30.95 10.77
N LEU A 165 3.69 31.78 11.82
CA LEU A 165 2.51 32.13 12.61
C LEU A 165 1.48 32.92 11.79
N GLN A 166 1.91 33.84 10.93
CA GLN A 166 1.01 34.58 10.02
C GLN A 166 0.36 33.65 8.99
N CYS A 167 1.10 32.68 8.45
CA CYS A 167 0.53 31.65 7.57
C CYS A 167 -0.51 30.80 8.31
N LEU A 168 -0.24 30.43 9.56
CA LEU A 168 -1.19 29.68 10.38
C LEU A 168 -2.47 30.49 10.71
N ASP A 169 -2.33 31.79 10.97
CA ASP A 169 -3.48 32.69 11.20
C ASP A 169 -4.38 32.81 9.97
N ARG A 170 -3.80 32.73 8.76
CA ARG A 170 -4.56 32.75 7.49
C ARG A 170 -5.44 31.51 7.31
N HIS A 171 -5.04 30.37 7.86
CA HIS A 171 -5.83 29.13 7.87
C HIS A 171 -6.97 29.15 8.91
N GLY A 172 -6.99 30.16 9.79
CA GLY A 172 -8.06 30.39 10.76
C GLY A 172 -7.90 29.60 12.08
N PRO A 173 -8.81 29.83 13.05
CA PRO A 173 -8.67 29.37 14.44
C PRO A 173 -8.76 27.84 14.61
N ARG A 174 -9.11 27.10 13.55
CA ARG A 174 -9.25 25.65 13.58
C ARG A 174 -7.90 24.93 13.44
N GLY A 175 -6.87 25.60 12.92
CA GLY A 175 -5.58 25.00 12.57
C GLY A 175 -5.58 24.41 11.15
N CYS A 176 -4.45 23.83 10.74
CA CYS A 176 -4.29 23.19 9.43
C CYS A 176 -3.34 21.99 9.50
N TRP A 177 -3.28 21.19 8.44
CA TRP A 177 -2.32 20.11 8.36
C TRP A 177 -0.90 20.66 8.20
N LEU A 178 0.08 20.03 8.86
CA LEU A 178 1.48 20.43 8.78
C LEU A 178 1.99 20.47 7.34
N LYS A 179 1.55 19.53 6.49
CA LYS A 179 1.93 19.51 5.06
C LYS A 179 1.51 20.79 4.34
N ASP A 180 0.29 21.27 4.61
CA ASP A 180 -0.28 22.44 3.95
C ASP A 180 0.41 23.71 4.50
N LEU A 181 0.68 23.75 5.81
CA LEU A 181 1.43 24.83 6.44
C LEU A 181 2.87 24.94 5.89
N LEU A 182 3.57 23.82 5.74
CA LEU A 182 4.94 23.83 5.19
C LEU A 182 4.96 24.19 3.70
N GLN A 183 3.94 23.75 2.95
CA GLN A 183 3.78 24.11 1.54
C GLN A 183 3.51 25.62 1.37
N ASP A 184 2.64 26.19 2.19
CA ASP A 184 2.27 27.61 2.09
C ASP A 184 3.31 28.57 2.68
N SER A 185 4.04 28.14 3.72
CA SER A 185 5.09 28.96 4.36
C SER A 185 6.47 28.79 3.73
N GLY A 186 6.68 27.77 2.89
CA GLY A 186 7.99 27.39 2.36
C GLY A 186 9.02 27.03 3.44
N CYS A 187 8.60 26.90 4.69
CA CYS A 187 9.48 26.67 5.83
C CYS A 187 9.77 25.18 6.02
N SER A 188 10.92 24.87 6.61
CA SER A 188 11.23 23.51 7.07
C SER A 188 10.56 23.23 8.42
N ARG A 189 10.65 21.98 8.88
CA ARG A 189 9.99 21.54 10.14
C ARG A 189 10.61 22.12 11.42
N GLY A 190 11.85 22.62 11.36
CA GLY A 190 12.58 23.13 12.54
C GLY A 190 11.87 24.28 13.27
N PRO A 191 11.45 25.36 12.58
CA PRO A 191 10.66 26.43 13.17
C PRO A 191 9.35 25.96 13.83
N VAL A 192 8.67 24.97 13.26
CA VAL A 192 7.45 24.38 13.83
C VAL A 192 7.74 23.67 15.14
N ASP A 193 8.77 22.82 15.16
CA ASP A 193 9.13 22.06 16.37
C ASP A 193 9.60 23.01 17.48
N ASN A 194 10.31 24.09 17.15
CA ASN A 194 10.72 25.11 18.11
C ASN A 194 9.52 25.88 18.71
N LEU A 195 8.52 26.22 17.89
CA LEU A 195 7.30 26.89 18.35
C LEU A 195 6.40 25.95 19.16
N ALA A 196 6.35 24.66 18.82
CA ALA A 196 5.67 23.64 19.62
C ALA A 196 6.35 23.46 20.98
N ARG A 197 7.69 23.42 21.01
CA ARG A 197 8.47 23.33 22.26
C ARG A 197 8.32 24.57 23.13
N ALA A 198 8.12 25.73 22.51
CA ALA A 198 7.80 27.00 23.19
C ALA A 198 6.34 27.09 23.68
N GLY A 199 5.50 26.08 23.44
CA GLY A 199 4.10 26.05 23.86
C GLY A 199 3.16 26.95 23.05
N LEU A 200 3.63 27.51 21.92
CA LEU A 200 2.81 28.39 21.07
C LEU A 200 1.95 27.59 20.07
N LEU A 201 2.35 26.36 19.78
CA LEU A 201 1.66 25.45 18.87
C LEU A 201 1.37 24.10 19.52
N THR A 202 0.23 23.53 19.16
CA THR A 202 -0.10 22.12 19.40
C THR A 202 0.07 21.31 18.14
N LEU A 203 0.83 20.21 18.25
CA LEU A 203 1.00 19.22 17.21
C LEU A 203 0.24 17.96 17.61
N GLU A 204 -0.93 17.75 17.00
CA GLU A 204 -1.73 16.57 17.25
C GLU A 204 -1.61 15.59 16.08
N SER A 205 -1.33 14.32 16.40
CA SER A 205 -1.37 13.27 15.38
C SER A 205 -2.84 12.90 15.12
N ARG A 206 -3.42 13.48 14.08
CA ARG A 206 -4.79 13.18 13.63
C ARG A 206 -4.73 12.27 12.39
N HIS A 207 -5.72 11.41 12.24
CA HIS A 207 -5.89 10.66 11.00
C HIS A 207 -6.55 11.62 10.00
N ASP A 208 -6.10 11.61 8.75
CA ASP A 208 -6.71 12.36 7.65
C ASP A 208 -8.13 11.79 7.42
N GLN A 209 -9.10 12.23 8.23
CA GLN A 209 -10.50 12.02 7.95
C GLN A 209 -10.84 13.02 6.87
N ALA A 210 -11.12 12.52 5.65
CA ALA A 210 -11.76 13.31 4.62
C ALA A 210 -12.93 14.08 5.24
N PRO A 211 -13.10 15.38 4.94
CA PRO A 211 -14.17 16.17 5.55
C PRO A 211 -15.48 15.43 5.33
N ALA A 212 -16.16 15.10 6.43
CA ALA A 212 -17.47 14.49 6.38
C ALA A 212 -18.32 15.36 5.44
N ARG A 213 -18.81 14.77 4.35
CA ARG A 213 -19.81 15.42 3.50
C ARG A 213 -20.92 15.91 4.44
N PRO A 214 -21.36 17.17 4.34
CA PRO A 214 -22.53 17.61 5.08
C PRO A 214 -23.67 16.67 4.70
N GLN A 215 -24.22 16.00 5.71
CA GLN A 215 -25.41 15.17 5.52
C GLN A 215 -26.58 16.13 5.22
N PRO A 216 -27.44 15.80 4.25
CA PRO A 216 -28.61 16.61 3.90
C PRO A 216 -29.63 16.67 5.03
#